data_AF-A0A7I4DN88-F1
#
_entry.id   AF-A0A7I4DN88-F1
#
_cell.length_a   1.000
_cell.length_b   1.000
_cell.length_c   1.000
_cell.angle_alpha   90.00
_cell.angle_beta   90.00
_cell.angle_gamma   90.00
#
_symmetry.space_group_name_H-M   'P 1'
#
loop_
_entity.id
_entity.type
_entity.pdbx_description
1 polymer ?
#
loop_
_entity_poly.entity_id
_entity_poly.type
_entity_poly.pdbx_seq_one_letter_code
_entity_poly.pdbx_strand_id
1 'polypeptide(L)'
;MLRTRLDCFSGAEARADAAASMEIGEAKPIRSSEVGSAATPHCLYEVFSTPYTDEEVARGVRAKQSICKGVVVEVAHCIRIPKQEYEDHLRYSVLEHYLYVGRNGCMLMALGVGSLFNHSKQPNLYFAIDHDHLVIRHEQAVDCSFS
;
A
#
# COMPACT_ATOMS: atom_id res chain seq x y z
N MET A 1 -4.79 -12.93 -5.02
CA MET A 1 -4.98 -11.86 -4.02
C MET A 1 -3.77 -10.94 -4.09
N LEU A 2 -3.97 -9.63 -4.10
CA LEU A 2 -2.90 -8.64 -4.15
C LEU A 2 -2.50 -8.26 -2.73
N ARG A 3 -1.20 -8.31 -2.43
CA ARG A 3 -0.68 -8.21 -1.06
C ARG A 3 0.61 -7.43 -0.99
N THR A 4 0.70 -6.54 0.00
CA THR A 4 1.89 -5.77 0.34
C THR A 4 2.71 -6.46 1.43
N ARG A 5 3.93 -6.00 1.65
CA ARG A 5 4.83 -6.53 2.68
C ARG A 5 4.40 -6.06 4.07
N LEU A 6 4.54 -6.93 5.08
CA LEU A 6 4.03 -6.71 6.45
C LEU A 6 4.87 -5.70 7.27
N ASP A 7 6.17 -5.62 7.04
CA ASP A 7 7.14 -4.83 7.82
C ASP A 7 7.11 -3.32 7.51
N CYS A 8 6.23 -2.89 6.61
CA CYS A 8 6.16 -1.51 6.14
C CYS A 8 5.08 -0.64 6.84
N PHE A 9 4.24 -1.25 7.67
CA PHE A 9 3.09 -0.61 8.32
C PHE A 9 3.35 -0.37 9.81
N SER A 10 2.63 0.54 10.47
CA SER A 10 2.79 0.67 11.92
C SER A 10 2.36 -0.59 12.65
N GLY A 11 3.33 -1.25 13.26
CA GLY A 11 3.16 -2.30 14.27
C GLY A 11 4.43 -2.42 15.11
N ALA A 12 4.34 -3.03 16.30
CA ALA A 12 5.49 -3.18 17.21
C ALA A 12 6.68 -3.90 16.55
N GLU A 13 6.42 -4.86 15.65
CA GLU A 13 7.45 -5.59 14.89
C GLU A 13 8.05 -4.76 13.76
N ALA A 14 7.25 -3.96 13.05
CA ALA A 14 7.70 -3.12 11.94
C ALA A 14 8.67 -2.00 12.37
N ARG A 15 8.59 -1.54 13.62
CA ARG A 15 9.47 -0.48 14.14
C ARG A 15 10.94 -0.91 14.29
N ALA A 16 11.23 -2.20 14.40
CA ALA A 16 12.60 -2.71 14.46
C ALA A 16 13.23 -2.84 13.07
N ASP A 17 12.45 -3.18 12.04
CA ASP A 17 12.92 -3.47 10.68
C ASP A 17 12.74 -2.31 9.67
N ALA A 18 11.90 -1.30 9.96
CA ALA A 18 11.73 -0.13 9.11
C ALA A 18 13.01 0.71 8.97
N ALA A 19 13.97 0.57 9.89
CA ALA A 19 15.31 1.16 9.75
C ALA A 19 16.19 0.44 8.71
N ALA A 20 15.82 -0.78 8.31
CA ALA A 20 16.61 -1.64 7.42
C ALA A 20 15.96 -1.86 6.04
N SER A 21 14.68 -1.55 5.85
CA SER A 21 14.00 -1.71 4.57
C SER A 21 14.17 -0.48 3.67
N MET A 22 15.32 -0.44 3.00
CA MET A 22 15.46 -0.10 1.58
C MET A 22 14.73 1.18 1.13
N GLU A 23 15.47 2.29 1.14
CA GLU A 23 15.33 3.28 0.07
C GLU A 23 15.68 2.58 -1.25
N ILE A 24 14.71 1.93 -1.87
CA ILE A 24 14.84 1.52 -3.27
C ILE A 24 14.68 2.82 -4.06
N GLY A 25 15.83 3.44 -4.34
CA GLY A 25 16.05 4.51 -5.32
C GLY A 25 14.96 5.55 -5.40
N GLU A 26 15.22 6.73 -4.84
CA GLU A 26 14.63 8.02 -5.22
C GLU A 26 13.57 7.87 -6.33
N ALA A 27 12.30 7.73 -5.93
CA ALA A 27 11.22 7.45 -6.87
C ALA A 27 11.29 8.49 -7.99
N LYS A 28 11.57 8.03 -9.23
CA LYS A 28 11.74 8.93 -10.37
C LYS A 28 10.53 9.87 -10.41
N PRO A 29 10.73 11.21 -10.39
CA PRO A 29 9.62 12.15 -10.32
C PRO A 29 8.67 11.89 -11.48
N ILE A 30 7.37 11.85 -11.16
CA ILE A 30 6.32 11.57 -12.13
C ILE A 30 6.33 12.69 -13.16
N ARG A 31 6.87 12.42 -14.35
CA ARG A 31 6.64 13.30 -15.50
C ARG A 31 5.20 13.09 -15.91
N SER A 32 4.41 14.16 -15.92
CA SER A 32 2.98 14.17 -16.30
C SER A 32 2.72 13.53 -17.68
N SER A 33 3.76 13.39 -18.51
CA SER A 33 3.75 12.78 -19.83
C SER A 33 3.94 11.25 -19.86
N GLU A 34 4.31 10.59 -18.75
CA GLU A 34 4.48 9.12 -18.67
C GLU A 34 3.19 8.40 -18.21
N VAL A 35 2.06 9.10 -18.10
CA VAL A 35 0.72 8.49 -18.10
C VAL A 35 0.38 8.04 -19.53
N GLY A 36 1.26 7.24 -20.13
CA GLY A 36 1.08 6.68 -21.46
C GLY A 36 0.27 5.41 -21.36
N SER A 37 -0.98 5.45 -21.83
CA SER A 37 -1.81 4.36 -22.37
C SER A 37 -1.54 2.91 -21.89
N ALA A 38 -1.23 2.70 -20.62
CA ALA A 38 -1.27 1.42 -19.95
C ALA A 38 -2.66 1.31 -19.29
N ALA A 39 -3.26 0.12 -19.33
CA ALA A 39 -4.61 -0.16 -18.87
C ALA A 39 -5.01 0.72 -17.68
N THR A 40 -6.17 1.37 -17.77
CA THR A 40 -6.70 2.17 -16.67
C THR A 40 -6.57 1.39 -15.35
N PRO A 41 -5.91 1.93 -14.31
CA PRO A 41 -5.52 1.17 -13.13
C PRO A 41 -6.71 0.46 -12.45
N HIS A 42 -7.90 1.06 -12.53
CA HIS A 42 -9.16 0.51 -12.02
C HIS A 42 -9.70 -0.74 -12.76
N CYS A 43 -9.10 -1.17 -13.88
CA CYS A 43 -9.49 -2.38 -14.62
C CYS A 43 -8.66 -3.62 -14.26
N LEU A 44 -7.60 -3.49 -13.45
CA LEU A 44 -6.68 -4.60 -13.12
C LEU A 44 -7.17 -5.46 -11.95
N TYR A 45 -7.97 -4.88 -11.05
CA TYR A 45 -8.33 -5.51 -9.80
C TYR A 45 -9.81 -5.34 -9.45
N GLU A 46 -10.27 -6.15 -8.51
CA GLU A 46 -11.55 -5.99 -7.83
C GLU A 46 -11.36 -6.05 -6.33
N VAL A 47 -12.18 -5.27 -5.64
CA VAL A 47 -12.31 -5.31 -4.18
C VAL A 47 -13.36 -6.37 -3.83
N PHE A 48 -13.05 -7.20 -2.86
CA PHE A 48 -13.99 -8.16 -2.30
C PHE A 48 -14.05 -8.02 -0.77
N SER A 49 -15.17 -8.46 -0.22
CA SER A 49 -15.39 -8.56 1.22
C SER A 49 -15.90 -9.96 1.54
N THR A 50 -15.40 -10.56 2.61
CA THR A 50 -16.02 -11.77 3.16
C THR A 50 -17.28 -11.40 3.96
N PRO A 51 -18.25 -12.31 4.09
CA PRO A 51 -19.39 -12.12 5.00
C PRO A 51 -18.89 -11.84 6.42
N TYR A 52 -19.70 -11.12 7.18
CA TYR A 52 -19.49 -10.91 8.61
C TYR A 52 -19.60 -12.27 9.32
N THR A 53 -18.47 -12.85 9.70
CA THR A 53 -18.43 -13.79 10.81
C THR A 53 -18.30 -12.98 12.09
N ASP A 54 -18.79 -13.47 13.23
CA ASP A 54 -18.89 -12.71 14.50
C ASP A 54 -17.58 -12.05 14.99
N GLU A 55 -16.44 -12.31 14.34
CA GLU A 55 -15.13 -11.80 14.73
C GLU A 55 -14.34 -11.08 13.62
N GLU A 56 -14.59 -11.29 12.31
CA GLU A 56 -13.79 -10.64 11.24
C GLU A 56 -14.55 -10.41 9.92
N VAL A 57 -14.45 -9.18 9.38
CA VAL A 57 -14.71 -8.89 7.97
C VAL A 57 -13.38 -8.71 7.26
N ALA A 58 -13.00 -9.68 6.44
CA ALA A 58 -11.82 -9.55 5.60
C ALA A 58 -12.21 -8.82 4.31
N ARG A 59 -11.74 -7.57 4.17
CA ARG A 59 -11.68 -6.89 2.87
C ARG A 59 -10.38 -7.28 2.19
N GLY A 60 -10.39 -7.27 0.87
CA GLY A 60 -9.17 -7.55 0.12
C GLY A 60 -9.29 -7.13 -1.32
N VAL A 61 -8.14 -7.09 -1.97
CA VAL A 61 -8.03 -6.81 -3.40
C VAL A 61 -7.51 -8.06 -4.11
N ARG A 62 -8.12 -8.41 -5.24
CA ARG A 62 -7.64 -9.50 -6.11
C ARG A 62 -7.54 -9.01 -7.54
N ALA A 63 -6.58 -9.56 -8.28
CA ALA A 63 -6.44 -9.29 -9.71
C ALA A 63 -7.65 -9.86 -10.47
N LYS A 64 -8.13 -9.12 -11.46
CA LYS A 64 -9.20 -9.54 -12.40
C LYS A 64 -8.67 -10.17 -13.68
N GLN A 65 -7.36 -10.05 -13.90
CA GLN A 65 -6.64 -10.51 -15.08
C GLN A 65 -5.17 -10.68 -14.71
N SER A 66 -4.39 -11.28 -15.62
CA SER A 66 -2.96 -11.44 -15.39
C SER A 66 -2.27 -10.08 -15.35
N ILE A 67 -1.37 -9.88 -14.39
CA ILE A 67 -0.61 -8.63 -14.22
C ILE A 67 0.87 -8.97 -14.31
N CYS A 68 1.55 -8.41 -15.30
CA CYS A 68 2.99 -8.57 -15.46
C CYS A 68 3.75 -7.83 -14.35
N LYS A 69 4.92 -8.35 -13.98
CA LYS A 69 5.87 -7.64 -13.13
C LYS A 69 6.17 -6.25 -13.70
N GLY A 70 6.23 -5.24 -12.84
CA GLY A 70 6.50 -3.86 -13.23
C GLY A 70 5.27 -3.01 -13.54
N VAL A 71 4.09 -3.62 -13.63
CA VAL A 71 2.85 -2.88 -13.90
C VAL A 71 2.41 -2.13 -12.65
N VAL A 72 2.17 -0.82 -12.78
CA VAL A 72 1.54 -0.01 -11.74
C VAL A 72 0.09 -0.42 -11.59
N VAL A 73 -0.24 -0.91 -10.40
CA VAL A 73 -1.58 -1.39 -10.06
C VAL A 73 -2.44 -0.25 -9.52
N GLU A 74 -1.87 0.59 -8.65
CA GLU A 74 -2.59 1.71 -8.02
C GLU A 74 -1.64 2.86 -7.70
N VAL A 75 -2.18 4.09 -7.72
CA VAL A 75 -1.52 5.28 -7.17
C VAL A 75 -2.46 5.93 -6.17
N ALA A 76 -2.26 5.62 -4.89
CA ALA A 76 -3.11 6.08 -3.81
C ALA A 76 -2.62 7.42 -3.24
N HIS A 77 -3.47 8.44 -3.27
CA HIS A 77 -3.22 9.67 -2.52
C HIS A 77 -3.28 9.41 -1.02
N CYS A 78 -2.54 10.18 -0.23
CA CYS A 78 -2.41 9.94 1.19
C CYS A 78 -2.79 11.13 2.06
N ILE A 79 -3.37 10.84 3.22
CA ILE A 79 -3.47 11.79 4.32
C ILE A 79 -2.22 11.64 5.18
N ARG A 80 -1.47 12.73 5.35
CA ARG A 80 -0.33 12.77 6.25
C ARG A 80 -0.77 13.05 7.68
N ILE A 81 -0.41 12.14 8.58
CA ILE A 81 -0.67 12.23 10.02
C ILE A 81 0.64 12.62 10.71
N PRO A 82 0.70 13.77 11.39
CA PRO A 82 1.86 14.17 12.18
C PRO A 82 2.23 13.12 13.25
N LYS A 83 3.52 13.01 13.57
CA LYS A 83 4.03 12.08 14.58
C LYS A 83 3.27 12.15 15.90
N GLN A 84 3.06 13.36 16.42
CA GLN A 84 2.38 13.60 17.69
C GLN A 84 0.93 13.08 17.68
N GLU A 85 0.18 13.36 16.62
CA GLU A 85 -1.21 12.91 16.48
C GLU A 85 -1.32 11.38 16.41
N TYR A 86 -0.35 10.75 15.72
CA TYR A 86 -0.27 9.29 15.72
C TYR A 86 0.05 8.73 17.11
N GLU A 87 1.04 9.30 17.80
CA GLU A 87 1.49 8.81 19.10
C GLU A 87 0.43 8.98 20.20
N ASP A 88 -0.30 10.09 20.19
CA ASP A 88 -1.28 10.43 21.22
C ASP A 88 -2.65 9.76 20.95
N HIS A 89 -2.99 9.49 19.68
CA HIS A 89 -4.35 9.09 19.32
C HIS A 89 -4.40 7.86 18.42
N LEU A 90 -3.84 7.92 17.21
CA LEU A 90 -4.15 6.90 16.19
C LEU A 90 -3.53 5.53 16.49
N ARG A 91 -2.38 5.46 17.18
CA ARG A 91 -1.75 4.19 17.56
C ARG A 91 -2.61 3.31 18.48
N TYR A 92 -3.67 3.88 19.06
CA TYR A 92 -4.60 3.17 19.93
C TYR A 92 -5.92 2.85 19.24
N SER A 93 -6.01 3.09 17.94
CA SER A 93 -7.21 2.92 17.13
C SER A 93 -7.01 1.84 16.07
N VAL A 94 -8.13 1.32 15.56
CA VAL A 94 -8.14 0.39 14.43
C VAL A 94 -7.46 0.94 13.17
N LEU A 95 -7.29 2.27 13.08
CA LEU A 95 -6.63 2.91 11.96
C LEU A 95 -5.13 2.57 11.90
N GLU A 96 -4.50 2.20 13.03
CA GLU A 96 -3.08 1.84 13.07
C GLU A 96 -2.72 0.75 12.04
N HIS A 97 -3.63 -0.20 11.79
CA HIS A 97 -3.42 -1.30 10.85
C HIS A 97 -3.43 -0.87 9.37
N TYR A 98 -3.73 0.40 9.08
CA TYR A 98 -3.82 0.94 7.73
C TYR A 98 -2.79 2.04 7.45
N LEU A 99 -1.92 2.34 8.42
CA LEU A 99 -0.94 3.41 8.31
C LEU A 99 0.41 2.92 7.82
N TYR A 100 0.94 3.62 6.82
CA TYR A 100 2.30 3.47 6.31
C TYR A 100 3.25 4.38 7.08
N VAL A 101 4.44 3.88 7.40
CA VAL A 101 5.48 4.69 8.03
C VAL A 101 6.03 5.70 7.01
N GLY A 102 5.95 6.99 7.33
CA GLY A 102 6.51 8.07 6.53
C GLY A 102 7.82 8.61 7.11
N ARG A 103 8.36 9.67 6.47
CA ARG A 103 9.57 10.35 6.92
C ARG A 103 9.37 11.09 8.25
N ASN A 104 10.43 11.20 9.05
CA ASN A 104 10.43 11.94 10.32
C ASN A 104 9.38 11.44 11.34
N GLY A 105 9.02 10.15 11.27
CA GLY A 105 8.04 9.54 12.18
C GLY A 105 6.59 9.97 11.95
N CYS A 106 6.29 10.65 10.84
CA CYS A 106 4.89 10.85 10.44
C CYS A 106 4.31 9.54 9.90
N MET A 107 2.99 9.42 9.93
CA MET A 107 2.28 8.30 9.33
C MET A 107 1.53 8.77 8.08
N LEU A 108 1.28 7.85 7.15
CA LEU A 108 0.51 8.10 5.94
C LEU A 108 -0.66 7.12 5.87
N MET A 109 -1.86 7.64 5.64
CA MET A 109 -3.04 6.81 5.38
C MET A 109 -3.33 6.84 3.88
N ALA A 110 -3.25 5.67 3.23
CA ALA A 110 -3.56 5.55 1.81
C ALA A 110 -5.07 5.65 1.58
N LEU A 111 -5.49 6.53 0.69
CA LEU A 111 -6.87 6.63 0.22
C LEU A 111 -7.13 5.62 -0.90
N GLY A 112 -8.40 5.56 -1.35
CA GLY A 112 -8.79 4.62 -2.40
C GLY A 112 -8.62 3.17 -1.95
N VAL A 113 -8.05 2.32 -2.81
CA VAL A 113 -7.84 0.90 -2.51
C VAL A 113 -6.49 0.61 -1.85
N GLY A 114 -5.60 1.60 -1.72
CA GLY A 114 -4.26 1.43 -1.15
C GLY A 114 -4.25 0.93 0.30
N SER A 115 -5.32 1.18 1.05
CA SER A 115 -5.53 0.67 2.42
C SER A 115 -6.21 -0.71 2.45
N LEU A 116 -6.61 -1.28 1.32
CA LEU A 116 -7.30 -2.58 1.26
C LEU A 116 -6.38 -3.73 0.80
N PHE A 117 -5.12 -3.43 0.43
CA PHE A 117 -4.14 -4.47 0.14
C PHE A 117 -3.70 -5.16 1.41
N ASN A 118 -4.06 -6.43 1.55
CA ASN A 118 -3.70 -7.24 2.71
C ASN A 118 -2.19 -7.50 2.77
N HIS A 119 -1.67 -7.80 3.96
CA HIS A 119 -0.24 -8.04 4.14
C HIS A 119 0.12 -9.52 4.06
N SER A 120 1.35 -9.82 3.64
CA SER A 120 1.88 -11.18 3.64
C SER A 120 3.40 -11.21 3.77
N LYS A 121 3.93 -12.29 4.33
CA LYS A 121 5.37 -12.62 4.29
C LYS A 121 5.85 -12.95 2.87
N GLN A 122 4.94 -13.28 1.96
CA GLN A 122 5.20 -13.49 0.53
C GLN A 122 4.36 -12.49 -0.28
N PRO A 123 4.74 -11.19 -0.29
CA PRO A 123 4.00 -10.17 -1.02
C PRO A 123 4.16 -10.31 -2.53
N ASN A 124 3.18 -9.82 -3.29
CA ASN A 124 3.24 -9.74 -4.75
C ASN A 124 3.07 -8.30 -5.26
N LEU A 125 2.93 -7.32 -4.36
CA LEU A 125 3.02 -5.90 -4.65
C LEU A 125 4.23 -5.30 -3.92
N TYR A 126 4.98 -4.47 -4.64
CA TYR A 126 5.85 -3.46 -4.04
C TYR A 126 5.10 -2.14 -3.94
N PHE A 127 5.56 -1.28 -3.05
CA PHE A 127 5.09 0.10 -3.03
C PHE A 127 6.26 1.07 -2.88
N ALA A 128 6.06 2.29 -3.37
CA ALA A 128 6.97 3.40 -3.21
C ALA A 128 6.20 4.65 -2.77
N ILE A 129 6.77 5.41 -1.84
CA ILE A 129 6.15 6.63 -1.31
C ILE A 129 6.80 7.84 -1.96
N ASP A 130 5.99 8.65 -2.63
CA ASP A 130 6.37 9.98 -3.11
C ASP A 130 5.89 11.01 -2.06
N HIS A 131 6.85 11.51 -1.28
CA HIS A 131 6.56 12.45 -0.18
C HIS A 131 6.24 13.86 -0.67
N ASP A 132 6.67 14.24 -1.86
CA ASP A 132 6.44 15.58 -2.41
C ASP A 132 5.01 15.70 -2.91
N HIS A 133 4.46 14.62 -3.47
CA HIS A 133 3.08 14.56 -3.96
C HIS A 133 2.12 13.85 -2.99
N LEU A 134 2.62 13.31 -1.87
CA LEU A 134 1.86 12.52 -0.89
C LEU A 134 1.05 11.39 -1.54
N VAL A 135 1.73 10.60 -2.38
CA VAL A 135 1.15 9.42 -3.01
C VAL A 135 1.95 8.16 -2.69
N ILE A 136 1.26 7.02 -2.63
CA ILE A 136 1.86 5.69 -2.57
C ILE A 136 1.53 4.98 -3.87
N ARG A 137 2.57 4.60 -4.61
CA ARG A 137 2.46 3.81 -5.83
C ARG A 137 2.60 2.35 -5.49
N HIS A 138 1.65 1.52 -5.92
CA HIS A 138 1.72 0.06 -5.82
C HIS A 138 2.02 -0.55 -7.18
N GLU A 139 3.04 -1.41 -7.24
CA GLU A 139 3.54 -2.02 -8.47
C GLU A 139 3.64 -3.54 -8.31
N GLN A 140 3.32 -4.26 -9.37
CA GLN A 140 3.40 -5.71 -9.39
C GLN A 140 4.85 -6.20 -9.25
N ALA A 141 5.15 -6.90 -8.16
CA ALA A 141 6.51 -7.35 -7.82
C ALA A 141 6.97 -8.58 -8.62
N VAL A 142 6.02 -9.46 -8.94
CA VAL A 142 6.21 -10.74 -9.62
C VAL A 142 5.07 -10.98 -10.58
N ASP A 143 5.24 -11.73 -11.67
CA ASP A 143 4.12 -12.02 -12.56
C ASP A 143 2.96 -12.66 -11.79
N CYS A 144 1.76 -12.10 -11.94
CA CYS A 144 0.54 -12.60 -11.35
C CYS A 144 -0.31 -13.21 -12.44
N SER A 145 -0.34 -14.54 -12.52
CA SER A 145 -1.25 -15.26 -13.40
C SER A 145 -2.67 -15.24 -12.84
N PHE A 146 -3.65 -14.95 -13.69
CA PHE A 146 -5.07 -15.11 -13.37
C PHE A 146 -5.49 -16.55 -13.66
N SER A 147 -6.07 -17.23 -12.66
CA SER A 147 -6.59 -18.61 -12.75
C SER A 147 -8.09 -18.63 -12.51
#